data_AF-A0A2M6XX61-F1
#
_entry.id   AF-A0A2M6XX61-F1
#
_cell.length_a   1.000
_cell.length_b   1.000
_cell.length_c   1.000
_cell.angle_alpha   90.00
_cell.angle_beta   90.00
_cell.angle_gamma   90.00
#
_symmetry.space_group_name_H-M   'P 1'
#
loop_
_entity.id
_entity.type
_entity.pdbx_description
1 polymer ?
#
loop_
_entity_poly.entity_id
_entity_poly.type
_entity_poly.pdbx_seq_one_letter_code
_entity_poly.pdbx_strand_id
1 'polypeptide(L)'
;MQYNPEPRARQQAQAPHNLFIIGLFIFDLFMTPAVIGLKIGMIGLLIPLVCSGTLLLWIWWRSRRTTDWFVAMHWRLSWARGRLLLLAYAVSAVLILLAWLLSLTSNDPHMGHIIWTALTR
;
A
#
# COMPACT_ATOMS: atom_id res chain seq x y z
N MET A 1 -3.10 -29.19 20.06
CA MET A 1 -3.75 -28.04 19.40
C MET A 1 -5.25 -28.15 19.63
N GLN A 2 -5.88 -27.24 20.37
CA GLN A 2 -7.34 -27.24 20.50
C GLN A 2 -7.93 -26.85 19.14
N TYR A 3 -8.54 -27.82 18.45
CA TYR A 3 -9.10 -27.63 17.10
C TYR A 3 -10.37 -26.77 17.09
N ASN A 4 -10.89 -26.40 18.26
CA ASN A 4 -12.12 -25.61 18.37
C ASN A 4 -11.83 -24.24 19.00
N PRO A 5 -11.53 -23.20 18.19
CA PRO A 5 -11.32 -21.87 18.72
C PRO A 5 -12.64 -21.33 19.29
N GLU A 6 -12.55 -20.71 20.47
CA GLU A 6 -13.63 -19.97 21.14
C GLU A 6 -14.35 -19.04 20.15
N PRO A 7 -15.69 -18.88 20.23
CA PRO A 7 -16.46 -18.04 19.31
C PRO A 7 -15.91 -16.60 19.20
N ARG A 8 -15.39 -16.05 20.31
CA ARG A 8 -14.76 -14.72 20.35
C ARG A 8 -13.48 -14.65 19.52
N ALA A 9 -12.65 -15.71 19.54
CA ALA A 9 -11.42 -15.77 18.75
C ALA A 9 -11.73 -15.83 17.25
N ARG A 10 -12.86 -16.45 16.85
CA ARG A 10 -13.31 -16.50 15.45
C ARG A 10 -13.71 -15.11 14.93
N GLN A 11 -14.42 -14.33 15.72
CA GLN A 11 -14.77 -12.95 15.35
C GLN A 11 -13.52 -12.07 15.22
N GLN A 12 -12.58 -12.18 16.17
CA GLN A 12 -11.35 -11.39 16.15
C GLN A 12 -10.41 -11.77 14.99
N ALA A 13 -10.47 -13.00 14.51
CA ALA A 13 -9.67 -13.46 13.37
C ALA A 13 -10.06 -12.83 12.03
N GLN A 14 -11.28 -12.28 11.91
CA GLN A 14 -11.73 -11.57 10.70
C GLN A 14 -11.22 -10.13 10.64
N ALA A 15 -10.99 -9.50 11.80
CA ALA A 15 -10.51 -8.13 11.92
C ALA A 15 -9.27 -7.81 11.06
N PRO A 16 -8.17 -8.61 11.06
CA PRO A 16 -7.00 -8.29 10.26
C PRO A 16 -7.24 -8.29 8.75
N HIS A 17 -8.19 -9.09 8.26
CA HIS A 17 -8.53 -9.12 6.85
C HIS A 17 -9.40 -7.92 6.47
N ASN A 18 -10.41 -7.62 7.27
CA ASN A 18 -11.29 -6.48 7.03
C ASN A 18 -10.52 -5.16 7.08
N LEU A 19 -9.59 -5.00 8.04
CA LEU A 19 -8.71 -3.83 8.11
C LEU A 19 -7.85 -3.66 6.86
N PHE A 20 -7.25 -4.75 6.36
CA PHE A 20 -6.46 -4.71 5.13
C PHE A 20 -7.31 -4.31 3.91
N ILE A 21 -8.49 -4.93 3.75
CA ILE A 21 -9.41 -4.61 2.65
C ILE A 21 -9.85 -3.16 2.71
N ILE A 22 -10.32 -2.69 3.88
CA ILE A 22 -10.78 -1.32 4.05
C ILE A 22 -9.66 -0.32 3.74
N GLY A 23 -8.44 -0.59 4.21
CA GLY A 23 -7.27 0.22 3.88
C GLY A 23 -6.99 0.29 2.39
N LEU A 24 -7.00 -0.87 1.71
CA LEU A 24 -6.79 -0.95 0.27
C LEU A 24 -7.87 -0.18 -0.52
N PHE A 25 -9.13 -0.27 -0.10
CA PHE A 25 -10.20 0.51 -0.72
C PHE A 25 -10.04 2.01 -0.48
N ILE A 26 -9.86 2.44 0.77
CA ILE A 26 -9.83 3.86 1.11
C ILE A 26 -8.57 4.52 0.55
N PHE A 27 -7.39 3.94 0.78
CA PHE A 27 -6.12 4.55 0.43
C PHE A 27 -5.75 4.30 -1.03
N ASP A 28 -5.84 3.07 -1.51
CA ASP A 28 -5.37 2.76 -2.86
C ASP A 28 -6.44 3.01 -3.92
N LEU A 29 -7.68 2.54 -3.70
CA LEU A 29 -8.74 2.64 -4.71
C LEU A 29 -9.41 4.03 -4.75
N PHE A 30 -9.75 4.63 -3.61
CA PHE A 30 -10.48 5.90 -3.59
C PHE A 30 -9.58 7.12 -3.49
N MET A 31 -8.58 7.10 -2.60
CA MET A 31 -7.74 8.28 -2.36
C MET A 31 -6.79 8.56 -3.53
N THR A 32 -6.25 7.53 -4.21
CA THR A 32 -5.41 7.73 -5.41
C THR A 32 -6.12 8.51 -6.52
N PRO A 33 -7.30 8.09 -7.04
CA PRO A 33 -8.02 8.88 -8.04
C PRO A 33 -8.56 10.19 -7.48
N ALA A 34 -8.86 10.29 -6.18
CA ALA A 34 -9.24 11.57 -5.58
C ALA A 34 -8.09 12.58 -5.64
N VAL A 35 -6.86 12.18 -5.31
CA VAL A 35 -5.66 13.03 -5.43
C VAL A 35 -5.46 13.53 -6.86
N ILE A 36 -5.61 12.63 -7.83
CA ILE A 36 -5.49 12.94 -9.26
C ILE A 36 -6.61 13.90 -9.69
N GLY A 37 -7.86 13.60 -9.33
CA GLY A 37 -9.03 14.41 -9.68
C GLY A 37 -9.03 15.80 -9.04
N LEU A 38 -8.46 15.93 -7.84
CA LEU A 38 -8.28 17.20 -7.13
C LEU A 38 -7.07 18.00 -7.62
N LYS A 39 -6.29 17.49 -8.58
CA LYS A 39 -5.11 18.16 -9.16
C LYS A 39 -4.10 18.62 -8.11
N ILE A 40 -3.90 17.81 -7.07
CA ILE A 40 -2.90 18.05 -6.02
C ILE A 40 -1.47 17.89 -6.58
N GLY A 41 -1.36 17.34 -7.81
CA GLY A 41 -0.11 17.04 -8.48
C GLY A 41 0.51 15.73 -7.97
N MET A 42 1.62 15.32 -8.59
CA MET A 42 2.24 14.03 -8.30
C MET A 42 2.68 13.85 -6.84
N ILE A 43 3.01 14.94 -6.13
CA ILE A 43 3.38 14.85 -4.71
C ILE A 43 2.21 14.34 -3.85
N GLY A 44 0.97 14.58 -4.29
CA GLY A 44 -0.22 14.08 -3.62
C GLY A 44 -0.30 12.55 -3.63
N LEU A 45 0.36 11.85 -4.57
CA LEU A 45 0.40 10.38 -4.61
C LEU A 45 1.19 9.79 -3.43
N LEU A 46 2.00 10.59 -2.74
CA LEU A 46 2.65 10.17 -1.50
C LEU A 46 1.65 10.01 -0.35
N ILE A 47 0.50 10.70 -0.38
CA ILE A 47 -0.52 10.62 0.66
C ILE A 47 -1.08 9.20 0.79
N PRO A 48 -1.68 8.60 -0.26
CA PRO A 48 -2.19 7.23 -0.17
C PRO A 48 -1.08 6.22 0.11
N LEU A 49 0.12 6.42 -0.45
CA LEU A 49 1.29 5.57 -0.21
C LEU A 49 1.69 5.54 1.27
N VAL A 50 1.81 6.70 1.91
CA VAL A 50 2.18 6.81 3.33
C VAL A 50 1.07 6.27 4.22
N CYS A 51 -0.21 6.54 3.91
CA CYS A 51 -1.34 6.00 4.66
C CYS A 51 -1.38 4.46 4.59
N SER A 52 -1.28 3.88 3.40
CA SER A 52 -1.28 2.43 3.19
C SER A 52 -0.04 1.78 3.82
N GLY A 53 1.14 2.36 3.65
CA GLY A 53 2.39 1.91 4.28
C GLY A 53 2.32 1.91 5.82
N THR A 54 1.75 2.96 6.41
CA THR A 54 1.56 3.06 7.87
C THR A 54 0.59 2.00 8.38
N LEU A 55 -0.52 1.75 7.66
CA LEU A 55 -1.47 0.69 7.99
C LEU A 55 -0.79 -0.70 7.95
N LEU A 56 -0.01 -0.97 6.90
CA LEU A 56 0.73 -2.22 6.77
C LEU A 56 1.76 -2.40 7.90
N LEU A 57 2.47 -1.34 8.27
CA LEU A 57 3.41 -1.35 9.39
C LEU A 57 2.69 -1.63 10.73
N TRP A 58 1.50 -1.06 10.91
CA TRP A 58 0.67 -1.35 12.07
C TRP A 58 0.18 -2.82 12.07
N ILE A 59 -0.26 -3.36 10.93
CA ILE A 59 -0.65 -4.78 10.79
C ILE A 59 0.53 -5.70 11.16
N TRP A 60 1.73 -5.37 10.68
CA TRP A 60 2.95 -6.10 11.03
C TRP A 60 3.25 -6.05 12.53
N TRP A 61 3.22 -4.85 13.12
CA TRP A 61 3.47 -4.68 14.56
C TRP A 61 2.45 -5.46 15.40
N ARG A 62 1.17 -5.37 15.03
CA ARG A 62 0.08 -6.12 15.69
C ARG A 62 0.27 -7.63 15.56
N SER A 63 0.71 -8.12 14.40
CA SER A 63 0.96 -9.55 14.16
C SER A 63 2.02 -10.15 15.11
N ARG A 64 2.92 -9.33 15.67
CA ARG A 64 3.95 -9.75 16.62
C ARG A 64 3.51 -9.68 18.09
N ARG A 65 2.42 -8.96 18.38
CA ARG A 65 1.93 -8.70 19.74
C ARG A 65 0.73 -9.59 20.13
N THR A 66 0.08 -10.25 19.16
CA THR A 66 -1.07 -11.12 19.42
C THR A 66 -0.63 -12.45 20.04
N THR A 67 -1.20 -12.78 21.20
CA THR A 67 -0.88 -13.98 21.98
C THR A 67 -1.71 -15.20 21.57
N ASP A 68 -2.97 -14.99 21.17
CA ASP A 68 -3.85 -16.08 20.76
C ASP A 68 -3.40 -16.66 19.42
N TRP A 69 -3.06 -17.95 19.41
CA TRP A 69 -2.47 -18.63 18.26
C TRP A 69 -3.32 -18.50 16.98
N PHE A 70 -4.65 -18.63 17.11
CA PHE A 70 -5.59 -18.58 15.99
C PHE A 70 -5.67 -17.18 15.38
N VAL A 71 -5.79 -16.17 16.24
CA VAL A 71 -5.87 -14.76 15.82
C VAL A 71 -4.52 -14.31 15.26
N ALA A 72 -3.41 -14.69 15.90
CA ALA A 72 -2.05 -14.40 15.44
C ALA A 72 -1.78 -14.97 14.04
N MET A 73 -2.24 -16.18 13.73
CA MET A 73 -2.15 -16.74 12.37
C MET A 73 -2.86 -15.87 11.32
N HIS A 74 -4.04 -15.32 11.63
CA HIS A 74 -4.78 -14.45 10.71
C HIS A 74 -4.09 -13.09 10.52
N TRP A 75 -3.47 -12.54 11.56
CA TRP A 75 -2.62 -11.35 11.42
C TRP A 75 -1.40 -11.63 10.53
N ARG A 76 -0.74 -12.77 10.70
CA ARG A 76 0.41 -13.15 9.86
C ARG A 76 0.00 -13.39 8.41
N LEU A 77 -1.18 -13.97 8.18
CA LEU A 77 -1.73 -14.15 6.83
C LEU A 77 -2.07 -12.81 6.17
N SER A 78 -2.69 -11.88 6.90
CA SER A 78 -2.96 -10.53 6.41
C SER A 78 -1.68 -9.77 6.06
N TRP A 79 -0.67 -9.83 6.93
CA TRP A 79 0.67 -9.31 6.62
C TRP A 79 1.29 -9.97 5.39
N ALA A 80 1.16 -11.31 5.25
CA ALA A 80 1.70 -12.03 4.11
C ALA A 80 1.12 -11.53 2.78
N ARG A 81 -0.18 -11.19 2.75
CA ARG A 81 -0.86 -10.56 1.62
C ARG A 81 -0.41 -9.10 1.43
N GLY A 82 -0.26 -8.35 2.52
CA GLY A 82 0.27 -6.98 2.50
C GLY A 82 1.66 -6.87 1.87
N ARG A 83 2.49 -7.91 1.95
CA ARG A 83 3.79 -7.94 1.24
C ARG A 83 3.66 -7.89 -0.28
N LEU A 84 2.57 -8.42 -0.85
CA LEU A 84 2.32 -8.30 -2.29
C LEU A 84 2.05 -6.84 -2.68
N LEU A 85 1.34 -6.10 -1.83
CA LEU A 85 1.12 -4.67 -2.02
C LEU A 85 2.44 -3.88 -1.93
N LEU A 86 3.29 -4.20 -0.94
CA LEU A 86 4.64 -3.61 -0.84
C LEU A 86 5.51 -3.93 -2.06
N LEU A 87 5.43 -5.17 -2.57
CA LEU A 87 6.14 -5.55 -3.79
C LEU A 87 5.65 -4.73 -4.99
N ALA A 88 4.33 -4.54 -5.12
CA ALA A 88 3.76 -3.70 -6.17
C ALA A 88 4.27 -2.25 -6.07
N TYR A 89 4.30 -1.67 -4.87
CA TYR A 89 4.89 -0.34 -4.67
C TYR A 89 6.36 -0.28 -5.02
N ALA A 90 7.15 -1.30 -4.65
CA ALA A 90 8.57 -1.37 -4.99
C ALA A 90 8.79 -1.43 -6.51
N VAL A 91 8.02 -2.24 -7.23
CA VAL A 91 8.07 -2.32 -8.69
C VAL A 91 7.70 -0.97 -9.31
N SER A 92 6.63 -0.33 -8.86
CA SER A 92 6.22 1.00 -9.33
C SER A 92 7.30 2.06 -9.08
N ALA A 93 7.91 2.08 -7.90
CA ALA A 93 9.01 2.99 -7.58
C ALA A 93 10.23 2.78 -8.48
N VAL A 94 10.59 1.53 -8.77
CA VAL A 94 11.67 1.20 -9.71
C VAL A 94 11.35 1.72 -11.12
N LEU A 95 10.12 1.53 -11.60
CA LEU A 95 9.72 2.02 -12.92
C LEU A 95 9.78 3.56 -13.01
N ILE A 96 9.29 4.27 -11.98
CA ILE A 96 9.37 5.73 -11.91
C ILE A 96 10.83 6.20 -11.87
N LEU A 97 11.67 5.55 -11.06
CA LEU A 97 13.08 5.87 -10.97
C LEU A 97 13.80 5.66 -12.31
N LEU A 98 13.52 4.56 -13.00
CA LEU A 98 14.07 4.29 -14.33
C LEU A 98 13.62 5.32 -15.36
N ALA A 99 12.33 5.67 -15.38
CA ALA A 99 11.81 6.71 -16.27
C ALA A 99 12.48 8.06 -16.01
N TRP A 100 12.67 8.41 -14.73
CA TRP A 100 13.36 9.63 -14.34
C TRP A 100 14.85 9.61 -14.74
N LEU A 101 15.57 8.51 -14.50
CA LEU A 101 16.98 8.38 -14.93
C LEU A 101 17.13 8.49 -16.45
N LEU A 102 16.26 7.83 -17.21
CA LEU A 102 16.26 7.94 -18.67
C LEU A 102 16.02 9.39 -19.12
N SER A 103 15.11 10.11 -18.46
CA SER A 103 14.87 11.53 -18.71
C SER A 103 16.11 12.41 -18.53
N LEU A 104 17.00 12.09 -17.59
CA LEU A 104 18.21 12.86 -17.36
C LEU A 104 19.25 12.62 -18.47
N THR A 105 19.21 11.45 -19.11
CA THR A 105 20.15 11.07 -20.17
C THR A 105 19.68 11.45 -21.58
N SER A 106 18.39 11.72 -21.75
CA SER A 106 17.81 12.15 -23.03
C SER A 106 18.21 13.60 -23.34
N ASN A 107 19.04 13.80 -24.36
CA ASN A 107 19.46 15.10 -24.90
C ASN A 107 18.40 15.78 -25.80
N ASP A 108 17.15 15.29 -25.79
CA ASP A 108 16.07 15.86 -26.61
C ASP A 108 15.31 16.94 -25.81
N PRO A 109 15.40 18.23 -26.19
CA PRO A 109 14.71 19.33 -25.50
C PRO A 109 13.18 19.18 -25.48
N HIS A 110 12.59 18.35 -26.36
CA HIS A 110 11.15 18.07 -26.34
C HIS A 110 10.75 17.07 -25.24
N MET A 111 11.63 16.16 -24.83
CA MET A 111 11.31 15.16 -23.80
C MET A 111 11.12 15.78 -22.41
N GLY A 112 11.92 16.79 -22.07
CA GLY A 112 11.78 17.52 -20.81
C GLY A 112 10.39 18.14 -20.65
N HIS A 113 9.82 18.68 -21.73
CA HIS A 113 8.46 19.23 -21.72
C HIS A 113 7.38 18.15 -21.57
N ILE A 114 7.54 16.98 -22.21
CA ILE A 114 6.58 15.86 -22.12
C ILE A 114 6.54 15.30 -20.69
N ILE A 115 7.72 15.13 -20.07
CA ILE A 115 7.82 14.60 -18.72
C ILE A 115 7.33 15.63 -17.70
N TRP A 116 7.68 16.90 -17.87
CA TRP A 116 7.15 17.98 -17.04
C TRP A 116 5.62 18.06 -17.11
N THR A 117 5.04 18.04 -18.31
CA THR A 117 3.57 18.04 -18.45
C THR A 117 2.91 16.80 -17.86
N ALA A 118 3.51 15.61 -17.98
CA ALA A 118 3.01 14.40 -17.34
C ALA A 118 3.10 14.45 -15.80
N LEU A 119 4.11 15.11 -15.24
CA LEU A 119 4.32 15.24 -13.78
C LEU A 119 3.41 16.31 -13.14
N THR A 120 3.06 17.37 -13.90
CA THR A 120 2.32 18.54 -13.39
C THR A 120 0.82 18.54 -13.67
N ARG A 121 0.29 17.60 -14.46
CA ARG A 121 -1.14 17.53 -14.79
C ARG A 121 -1.96 16.69 -13.82
#